data_AF-A0AAV6QUA8-F1
#
_entry.id   AF-A0AAV6QUA8-F1
#
_cell.length_a   1.000
_cell.length_b   1.000
_cell.length_c   1.000
_cell.angle_alpha   90.00
_cell.angle_beta   90.00
_cell.angle_gamma   90.00
#
_symmetry.space_group_name_H-M   'P 1'
#
loop_
_entity.id
_entity.type
_entity.pdbx_description
1 polymer ?
#
loop_
_entity_poly.entity_id
_entity_poly.type
_entity_poly.pdbx_seq_one_letter_code
_entity_poly.pdbx_strand_id
1 'polypeptide(L)'
;MASEAWSSAAVLQTPHLMPYLGGTLGISIRRGEIPGFRDFMLQIRPDLHHNNTNGKSVVNQFWEHTFQCRFAPPPAGWVEAGGEVCTGQEVLENVETELLNVSDLRSEYNVYKAVYSLAYALDDMLQCEPGRGPFSNNTCAHLQKLEPWQVCYQSLLFYLHASVLVKDTSH
;
A
#
# COMPACT_ATOMS: atom_id res chain seq x y z
N MET A 1 16.85 -11.83 19.20
CA MET A 1 16.59 -12.12 17.77
C MET A 1 15.19 -11.62 17.46
N ALA A 2 15.02 -10.77 16.44
CA ALA A 2 13.73 -10.19 16.07
C ALA A 2 13.09 -10.92 14.89
N SER A 3 11.77 -11.07 14.93
CA SER A 3 11.01 -11.53 13.77
C SER A 3 10.80 -10.37 12.79
N GLU A 4 10.46 -10.73 11.55
CA GLU A 4 10.20 -9.79 10.47
C GLU A 4 9.28 -8.63 10.91
N ALA A 5 8.15 -8.97 11.53
CA ALA A 5 7.12 -8.05 11.96
C ALA A 5 7.58 -6.91 12.89
N TRP A 6 8.66 -7.06 13.67
CA TRP A 6 9.14 -6.02 14.59
C TRP A 6 10.59 -5.63 14.41
N SER A 7 11.30 -6.28 13.48
CA SER A 7 12.69 -5.97 13.14
C SER A 7 12.89 -4.53 12.63
N SER A 8 11.89 -4.00 11.91
CA SER A 8 11.90 -2.67 11.27
C SER A 8 10.85 -1.72 11.84
N ALA A 9 10.20 -2.09 12.95
CA ALA A 9 9.13 -1.29 13.52
C ALA A 9 9.68 0.00 14.14
N ALA A 10 9.37 1.15 13.52
CA ALA A 10 9.84 2.47 13.94
C ALA A 10 9.47 2.81 15.39
N VAL A 11 8.30 2.33 15.87
CA VAL A 11 7.86 2.48 17.27
C VAL A 11 8.83 1.88 18.30
N LEU A 12 9.63 0.89 17.91
CA LEU A 12 10.64 0.26 18.75
C LEU A 12 12.04 0.86 18.55
N GLN A 13 12.25 1.60 17.47
CA GLN A 13 13.51 2.23 17.11
C GLN A 13 13.65 3.62 17.75
N THR A 14 13.32 3.73 19.04
CA THR A 14 13.38 5.00 19.78
C THR A 14 14.62 5.07 20.67
N PRO A 15 15.20 6.27 20.92
CA PRO A 15 16.37 6.43 21.78
C PRO A 15 16.20 5.84 23.19
N HIS A 16 14.97 5.87 23.73
CA HIS A 16 14.64 5.30 25.04
C HIS A 16 14.76 3.77 25.06
N LEU A 17 14.48 3.09 23.95
CA LEU A 17 14.51 1.62 23.87
C LEU A 17 15.87 1.06 23.40
N MET A 18 16.73 1.89 22.82
CA MET A 18 18.07 1.49 22.34
C MET A 18 18.97 0.84 23.40
N PRO A 19 18.96 1.21 24.70
CA PRO A 19 19.73 0.49 25.71
C PRO A 19 19.34 -1.00 25.86
N TYR A 20 18.12 -1.38 25.47
CA TYR A 20 17.61 -2.75 25.58
C TYR A 20 17.55 -3.48 24.25
N LEU A 21 17.30 -2.76 23.15
CA LEU A 21 17.08 -3.32 21.82
C LEU A 21 18.27 -3.14 20.88
N GLY A 22 19.24 -2.30 21.24
CA GLY A 22 20.45 -2.04 20.47
C GLY A 22 21.22 -3.34 20.19
N GLY A 23 21.60 -3.53 18.92
CA GLY A 23 22.30 -4.75 18.49
C GLY A 23 21.40 -5.97 18.25
N THR A 24 20.07 -5.81 18.29
CA THR A 24 19.15 -6.89 17.92
C THR A 24 19.32 -7.29 16.46
N LEU A 25 19.61 -8.58 16.22
CA LEU A 25 19.58 -9.17 14.88
C LEU A 25 18.17 -9.66 14.56
N GLY A 26 17.66 -9.30 13.38
CA GLY A 26 16.35 -9.70 12.91
C GLY A 26 16.33 -10.08 11.44
N ILE A 27 15.26 -10.76 11.04
CA ILE A 27 14.96 -11.05 9.63
C ILE A 27 14.13 -9.89 9.08
N SER A 28 14.30 -9.51 7.83
CA SER A 28 13.45 -8.50 7.19
C SER A 28 13.16 -8.85 5.73
N ILE A 29 11.98 -8.45 5.24
CA ILE A 29 11.59 -8.59 3.82
C ILE A 29 12.55 -7.79 2.95
N ARG A 30 12.84 -8.28 1.73
CA ARG A 30 13.66 -7.53 0.78
C ARG A 30 13.00 -6.20 0.42
N ARG A 31 13.78 -5.12 0.53
CA ARG A 31 13.40 -3.80 0.01
C ARG A 31 13.17 -3.87 -1.50
N GLY A 32 12.16 -3.16 -1.97
CA GLY A 32 11.94 -2.88 -3.39
C GLY A 32 11.74 -1.40 -3.65
N GLU A 33 11.54 -1.05 -4.92
CA GLU A 33 11.33 0.31 -5.38
C GLU A 33 10.08 0.37 -6.26
N ILE A 34 9.30 1.44 -6.11
CA ILE A 34 8.11 1.69 -6.91
C ILE A 34 8.28 3.08 -7.54
N PRO A 35 8.67 3.16 -8.82
CA PRO A 35 8.84 4.43 -9.51
C PRO A 35 7.57 5.29 -9.46
N GLY A 36 7.71 6.59 -9.18
CA GLY A 36 6.59 7.54 -9.09
C GLY A 36 5.68 7.38 -7.86
N PHE A 37 5.94 6.43 -6.97
CA PHE A 37 5.08 6.20 -5.81
C PHE A 37 5.03 7.39 -4.85
N ARG A 38 6.17 8.07 -4.63
CA ARG A 38 6.20 9.29 -3.81
C ARG A 38 5.28 10.38 -4.39
N ASP A 39 5.38 10.62 -5.69
CA ASP A 39 4.60 11.65 -6.36
C ASP A 39 3.11 11.32 -6.34
N PHE A 40 2.76 10.03 -6.43
CA PHE A 40 1.39 9.56 -6.23
C PHE A 40 0.89 9.83 -4.80
N MET A 41 1.68 9.51 -3.78
CA MET A 41 1.29 9.73 -2.39
C MET A 41 1.09 11.22 -2.07
N LEU A 42 1.87 12.11 -2.69
CA LEU A 42 1.71 13.56 -2.53
C LEU A 42 0.44 14.13 -3.21
N GLN A 43 -0.18 13.38 -4.12
CA GLN A 43 -1.43 13.76 -4.78
C GLN A 43 -2.68 13.37 -3.98
N ILE A 44 -2.53 12.64 -2.86
CA ILE A 44 -3.64 12.28 -2.00
C ILE A 44 -4.32 13.56 -1.50
N ARG A 45 -5.65 13.62 -1.62
CA ARG A 45 -6.47 14.74 -1.14
C ARG A 45 -7.70 14.22 -0.38
N PRO A 46 -8.09 14.88 0.71
CA PRO A 46 -9.28 14.50 1.47
C PRO A 46 -10.56 14.78 0.67
N ASP A 47 -11.59 13.97 0.88
CA ASP A 47 -12.90 14.20 0.31
C ASP A 47 -13.72 15.07 1.27
N LEU A 48 -13.93 16.33 0.87
CA LEU A 48 -14.69 17.32 1.63
C LEU A 48 -16.21 17.18 1.49
N HIS A 49 -16.67 16.43 0.48
CA HIS A 49 -18.08 16.22 0.18
C HIS A 49 -18.64 14.92 0.76
N HIS A 50 -17.78 14.10 1.38
CA HIS A 50 -18.23 12.87 2.01
C HIS A 50 -19.10 13.19 3.23
N ASN A 51 -20.42 13.07 3.06
CA ASN A 51 -21.36 13.18 4.17
C ASN A 51 -20.98 12.16 5.25
N ASN A 52 -20.88 12.65 6.49
CA ASN A 52 -20.42 11.95 7.69
C ASN A 52 -21.28 10.73 8.12
N THR A 53 -22.18 10.26 7.25
CA THR A 53 -23.16 9.20 7.54
C THR A 53 -22.57 7.80 7.55
N ASN A 54 -21.43 7.56 6.88
CA ASN A 54 -20.84 6.21 6.73
C ASN A 54 -19.43 6.07 7.36
N GLY A 55 -19.05 6.97 8.26
CA GLY A 55 -17.72 7.00 8.86
C GLY A 55 -16.72 7.85 8.05
N LYS A 56 -15.68 8.36 8.72
CA LYS A 56 -14.67 9.21 8.06
C LYS A 56 -13.80 8.38 7.12
N SER A 57 -13.65 8.83 5.87
CA SER A 57 -12.67 8.29 4.92
C SER A 57 -11.30 8.15 5.59
N VAL A 58 -10.59 7.03 5.32
CA VAL A 58 -9.23 6.80 5.82
C VAL A 58 -8.30 7.96 5.45
N VAL A 59 -8.51 8.56 4.26
CA VAL A 59 -7.77 9.74 3.82
C VAL A 59 -8.02 10.94 4.74
N ASN A 60 -9.28 11.18 5.13
CA ASN A 60 -9.61 12.28 6.02
C ASN A 60 -9.03 12.07 7.43
N GLN A 61 -9.03 10.83 7.94
CA GLN A 61 -8.41 10.50 9.22
C GLN A 61 -6.89 10.70 9.20
N PHE A 62 -6.25 10.22 8.14
CA PHE A 62 -4.83 10.46 7.89
C PHE A 62 -4.52 11.96 7.85
N TRP A 63 -5.35 12.75 7.16
CA TRP A 63 -5.19 14.19 7.05
C TRP A 63 -5.29 14.90 8.41
N GLU A 64 -6.35 14.60 9.18
CA GLU A 64 -6.54 15.13 10.53
C GLU A 64 -5.36 14.79 11.46
N HIS A 65 -4.86 13.56 11.39
CA HIS A 65 -3.72 13.12 12.19
C HIS A 65 -2.41 13.80 11.77
N THR A 66 -2.20 13.95 10.46
CA THR A 66 -0.95 14.50 9.90
C THR A 66 -0.83 15.99 10.18
N PHE A 67 -1.91 16.75 10.00
CA PHE A 67 -1.92 18.20 10.18
C PHE A 67 -2.45 18.64 11.55
N GLN A 68 -2.77 17.70 12.46
CA GLN A 68 -3.27 17.98 13.81
C GLN A 68 -4.51 18.90 13.82
N CYS A 69 -5.38 18.75 12.82
CA CYS A 69 -6.59 19.54 12.63
C CYS A 69 -7.85 18.64 12.60
N ARG A 70 -9.05 19.24 12.54
CA ARG A 70 -10.32 18.50 12.38
C ARG A 70 -11.14 19.03 11.21
N PHE A 71 -11.74 18.14 10.40
CA PHE A 71 -12.72 18.56 9.40
C PHE A 71 -14.03 19.01 10.06
N ALA A 72 -14.73 19.92 9.39
CA ALA A 72 -16.01 20.42 9.85
C ALA A 72 -17.12 19.36 9.76
N PRO A 73 -18.05 19.30 10.74
CA PRO A 73 -18.03 20.04 12.00
C PRO A 73 -17.03 19.44 13.00
N PRO A 74 -16.14 20.25 13.61
CA PRO A 74 -15.22 19.76 14.62
C PRO A 74 -15.97 19.43 15.93
N PRO A 75 -15.37 18.63 16.84
CA PRO A 75 -15.92 18.40 18.17
C PRO A 75 -16.17 19.71 18.93
N ALA A 76 -17.22 19.74 19.75
CA ALA A 76 -17.53 20.92 20.58
C ALA A 76 -16.35 21.26 21.50
N GLY A 77 -15.98 22.54 21.60
CA GLY A 77 -14.84 22.98 22.40
C GLY A 77 -13.48 22.91 21.67
N TRP A 78 -13.39 22.30 20.48
CA TRP A 78 -12.12 22.16 19.75
C TRP A 78 -11.55 23.51 19.33
N VAL A 79 -12.38 24.33 18.68
CA VAL A 79 -11.95 25.66 18.19
C VAL A 79 -11.70 26.60 19.38
N GLU A 80 -12.53 26.51 20.44
CA GLU A 80 -12.37 27.28 21.67
C GLU A 80 -11.07 26.93 22.43
N ALA A 81 -10.61 25.68 22.32
CA ALA A 81 -9.34 25.23 22.86
C ALA A 81 -8.12 25.57 21.96
N GLY A 82 -8.33 26.32 20.87
CA GLY A 82 -7.28 26.71 19.93
C GLY A 82 -6.98 25.67 18.84
N GLY A 83 -7.83 24.66 18.67
CA GLY A 83 -7.68 23.64 17.63
C GLY A 83 -8.04 24.16 16.24
N GLU A 84 -7.30 23.72 15.23
CA GLU A 84 -7.49 24.16 13.85
C GLU A 84 -8.52 23.30 13.09
N VAL A 85 -9.18 23.92 12.11
CA VAL A 85 -10.10 23.25 11.17
C VAL A 85 -9.35 22.94 9.89
N CYS A 86 -9.37 21.69 9.45
CA CYS A 86 -8.72 21.29 8.21
C CYS A 86 -9.42 21.93 7.00
N THR A 87 -8.61 22.49 6.09
CA THR A 87 -9.05 23.08 4.82
C THR A 87 -9.05 22.06 3.68
N GLY A 88 -8.21 21.02 3.77
CA GLY A 88 -7.93 20.07 2.70
C GLY A 88 -6.89 20.56 1.68
N GLN A 89 -6.38 21.78 1.86
CA GLN A 89 -5.39 22.42 0.99
C GLN A 89 -3.98 22.47 1.59
N GLU A 90 -3.79 21.86 2.77
CA GLU A 90 -2.50 21.73 3.43
C GLU A 90 -1.46 21.04 2.53
N VAL A 91 -0.18 21.34 2.74
CA VAL A 91 0.93 20.88 1.89
C VAL A 91 1.60 19.67 2.52
N LEU A 92 1.36 18.49 1.93
CA LEU A 92 1.96 17.21 2.35
C LEU A 92 3.47 17.15 2.22
N GLU A 93 4.04 17.84 1.23
CA GLU A 93 5.47 17.72 0.90
C GLU A 93 6.40 18.12 2.05
N ASN A 94 5.94 19.01 2.93
CA ASN A 94 6.70 19.52 4.07
C ASN A 94 6.55 18.66 5.34
N VAL A 95 5.77 17.58 5.29
CA VAL A 95 5.50 16.76 6.47
C VAL A 95 6.36 15.50 6.45
N GLU A 96 7.18 15.32 7.48
CA GLU A 96 7.89 14.07 7.72
C GLU A 96 6.93 13.05 8.33
N THR A 97 6.48 12.09 7.52
CA THR A 97 5.69 10.94 7.99
C THR A 97 6.31 9.64 7.48
N GLU A 98 6.18 8.56 8.27
CA GLU A 98 6.57 7.21 7.83
C GLU A 98 5.90 6.83 6.51
N LEU A 99 4.67 7.28 6.28
CA LEU A 99 3.89 7.01 5.07
C LEU A 99 4.53 7.61 3.81
N LEU A 100 5.14 8.80 3.90
CA LEU A 100 5.79 9.47 2.77
C LEU A 100 7.24 9.03 2.57
N ASN A 101 7.76 8.20 3.47
CA ASN A 101 9.12 7.66 3.38
C ASN A 101 9.17 6.46 2.41
N VAL A 102 9.35 6.75 1.13
CA VAL A 102 9.49 5.71 0.09
C VAL A 102 10.89 5.09 0.01
N SER A 103 11.80 5.41 0.93
CA SER A 103 13.18 4.92 0.91
C SER A 103 13.35 3.52 1.48
N ASP A 104 12.33 2.90 2.09
CA ASP A 104 12.42 1.51 2.57
C ASP A 104 11.13 0.72 2.34
N LEU A 105 10.62 0.73 1.10
CA LEU A 105 9.42 -0.03 0.75
C LEU A 105 9.68 -1.54 0.84
N ARG A 106 8.92 -2.23 1.70
CA ARG A 106 9.04 -3.67 1.92
C ARG A 106 7.68 -4.34 1.79
N SER A 107 6.82 -4.14 2.78
CA SER A 107 5.46 -4.68 2.77
C SER A 107 4.64 -4.04 1.64
N GLU A 108 4.84 -2.75 1.39
CA GLU A 108 4.26 -1.97 0.32
C GLU A 108 4.66 -2.54 -1.04
N TYR A 109 5.93 -2.92 -1.20
CA TYR A 109 6.42 -3.54 -2.43
C TYR A 109 5.83 -4.94 -2.67
N ASN A 110 5.54 -5.69 -1.61
CA ASN A 110 4.82 -6.96 -1.74
C ASN A 110 3.36 -6.75 -2.16
N VAL A 111 2.68 -5.73 -1.62
CA VAL A 111 1.33 -5.36 -2.08
C VAL A 111 1.35 -4.96 -3.55
N TYR A 112 2.33 -4.14 -3.96
CA TYR A 112 2.54 -3.76 -5.36
C TYR A 112 2.70 -4.99 -6.28
N LYS A 113 3.60 -5.93 -5.92
CA LYS A 113 3.77 -7.18 -6.69
C LYS A 113 2.52 -8.05 -6.70
N ALA A 114 1.75 -8.10 -5.61
CA ALA A 114 0.53 -8.89 -5.56
C ALA A 114 -0.50 -8.35 -6.57
N VAL A 115 -0.72 -7.03 -6.58
CA VAL A 115 -1.62 -6.38 -7.55
C VAL A 115 -1.13 -6.57 -8.99
N TYR A 116 0.18 -6.40 -9.24
CA TYR A 116 0.76 -6.64 -10.55
C TYR A 116 0.62 -8.10 -11.01
N SER A 117 0.84 -9.07 -10.12
CA SER A 117 0.66 -10.50 -10.45
C SER A 117 -0.77 -10.83 -10.82
N LEU A 118 -1.75 -10.20 -10.15
CA LEU A 118 -3.16 -10.32 -10.50
C LEU A 118 -3.45 -9.68 -11.87
N ALA A 119 -2.93 -8.48 -12.13
CA ALA A 119 -3.11 -7.80 -13.40
C ALA A 119 -2.54 -8.61 -14.57
N TYR A 120 -1.30 -9.11 -14.43
CA TYR A 120 -0.68 -9.99 -15.43
C TYR A 120 -1.43 -11.30 -15.62
N ALA A 121 -1.90 -11.92 -14.54
CA ALA A 121 -2.70 -13.14 -14.65
C ALA A 121 -4.01 -12.91 -15.42
N LEU A 122 -4.67 -11.77 -15.21
CA LEU A 122 -5.89 -11.40 -15.94
C LEU A 122 -5.59 -11.06 -17.40
N ASP A 123 -4.50 -10.34 -17.68
CA ASP A 123 -4.05 -9.98 -19.03
C ASP A 123 -3.69 -11.23 -19.86
N ASP A 124 -2.99 -12.19 -19.25
CA ASP A 124 -2.65 -13.47 -19.89
C ASP A 124 -3.92 -14.30 -20.21
N MET A 125 -4.92 -14.28 -19.33
CA MET A 125 -6.22 -14.89 -19.61
C MET A 125 -6.98 -14.17 -20.74
N LEU A 126 -6.88 -12.84 -20.83
CA LEU A 126 -7.47 -12.02 -21.88
C LEU A 126 -6.84 -12.32 -23.25
N GLN A 127 -5.53 -12.50 -23.29
CA GLN A 127 -4.75 -12.77 -24.51
C GLN A 127 -4.66 -14.26 -24.86
N CYS A 128 -5.29 -15.12 -24.06
CA CYS A 128 -5.21 -16.56 -24.22
C CYS A 128 -5.78 -17.04 -25.57
N GLU A 129 -4.95 -17.75 -26.33
CA GLU A 129 -5.35 -18.39 -27.58
C GLU A 129 -5.91 -19.81 -27.32
N PRO A 130 -7.08 -20.18 -27.88
CA PRO A 130 -7.63 -21.52 -27.74
C PRO A 130 -6.62 -22.60 -28.15
N GLY A 131 -6.36 -23.58 -27.27
CA GLY A 131 -5.37 -24.64 -27.50
C GLY A 131 -3.98 -24.34 -26.92
N ARG A 132 -3.77 -23.14 -26.34
CA ARG A 132 -2.55 -22.74 -25.62
C ARG A 132 -2.82 -22.30 -24.18
N GLY A 133 -4.03 -22.47 -23.68
CA GLY A 133 -4.40 -22.00 -22.36
C GLY A 133 -3.82 -22.84 -21.21
N PRO A 134 -3.74 -22.29 -19.99
CA PRO A 134 -3.12 -22.94 -18.84
C PRO A 134 -4.00 -24.02 -18.19
N PHE A 135 -5.25 -24.19 -18.63
CA PHE A 135 -6.20 -25.14 -18.05
C PHE A 135 -6.26 -26.47 -18.81
N SER A 136 -6.99 -27.44 -18.28
CA SER A 136 -7.19 -28.77 -18.87
C SER A 136 -7.53 -28.70 -20.36
N ASN A 137 -6.91 -29.57 -21.17
CA ASN A 137 -7.01 -29.57 -22.64
C ASN A 137 -6.57 -28.25 -23.31
N ASN A 138 -5.64 -27.53 -22.68
CA ASN A 138 -5.14 -26.23 -23.13
C ASN A 138 -6.25 -25.20 -23.37
N THR A 139 -7.27 -25.24 -22.52
CA THR A 139 -8.42 -24.35 -22.62
C THR A 139 -8.11 -23.00 -21.96
N CYS A 140 -8.77 -21.95 -22.45
CA CYS A 140 -8.71 -20.61 -21.89
C CYS A 140 -9.88 -20.38 -20.93
N ALA A 141 -9.66 -19.57 -19.90
CA ALA A 141 -10.76 -19.08 -19.07
C ALA A 141 -11.60 -18.04 -19.82
N HIS A 142 -12.90 -18.01 -19.55
CA HIS A 142 -13.80 -16.98 -20.05
C HIS A 142 -14.06 -15.94 -18.96
N LEU A 143 -13.73 -14.66 -19.21
CA LEU A 143 -13.88 -13.57 -18.22
C LEU A 143 -15.27 -13.44 -17.61
N GLN A 144 -16.31 -13.66 -18.40
CA GLN A 144 -17.70 -13.56 -17.92
C GLN A 144 -18.09 -14.70 -16.98
N LYS A 145 -17.33 -15.80 -16.97
CA LYS A 145 -17.57 -17.01 -16.16
C LYS A 145 -16.36 -17.35 -15.31
N LEU A 146 -15.55 -16.34 -15.00
CA LEU A 146 -14.25 -16.54 -14.39
C LEU A 146 -14.44 -16.83 -12.91
N GLU A 147 -13.93 -17.99 -12.47
CA GLU A 147 -14.07 -18.43 -11.09
C GLU A 147 -12.87 -17.95 -10.26
N PRO A 148 -13.06 -17.56 -8.99
CA PRO A 148 -11.97 -17.04 -8.16
C PRO A 148 -10.73 -17.95 -8.09
N TRP A 149 -10.92 -19.27 -8.11
CA TRP A 149 -9.80 -20.21 -8.07
C TRP A 149 -8.92 -20.17 -9.33
N GLN A 150 -9.49 -19.84 -10.50
CA GLN A 150 -8.74 -19.71 -11.75
C GLN A 150 -7.79 -18.51 -11.67
N VAL A 151 -8.29 -17.39 -11.13
CA VAL A 151 -7.48 -16.19 -10.85
C VAL A 151 -6.39 -16.51 -9.84
N CYS A 152 -6.74 -17.15 -8.72
CA CYS A 152 -5.78 -17.51 -7.68
C CYS A 152 -4.67 -18.42 -8.24
N TYR A 153 -5.02 -19.44 -9.00
CA TYR A 153 -4.05 -20.35 -9.61
C TYR A 153 -3.06 -19.61 -10.53
N GLN A 154 -3.58 -18.79 -11.45
CA GLN A 154 -2.73 -18.09 -12.40
C GLN A 154 -1.90 -16.99 -11.73
N SER A 155 -2.49 -16.22 -10.80
CA SER A 155 -1.76 -15.20 -10.03
C SER A 155 -0.67 -15.80 -9.14
N LEU A 156 -0.88 -16.98 -8.53
CA LEU A 156 0.17 -17.71 -7.82
C LEU A 156 1.29 -18.16 -8.76
N LEU A 157 0.95 -18.68 -9.95
CA LEU A 157 1.92 -19.08 -10.95
C LEU A 157 2.80 -17.88 -11.37
N PHE A 158 2.17 -16.73 -11.62
CA PHE A 158 2.88 -15.48 -11.90
C PHE A 158 3.67 -14.98 -10.70
N TYR A 159 3.13 -14.98 -9.48
CA TYR A 159 3.84 -14.48 -8.30
C TYR A 159 5.10 -15.32 -7.98
N LEU A 160 5.02 -16.63 -8.20
CA LEU A 160 6.15 -17.55 -8.02
C LEU A 160 7.19 -17.42 -9.14
N HIS A 161 6.76 -17.35 -10.41
CA HIS A 161 7.67 -17.18 -11.56
C HIS A 161 8.24 -15.75 -11.68
N ALA A 162 7.49 -14.72 -11.31
CA ALA A 162 7.89 -13.31 -11.36
C ALA A 162 8.84 -12.88 -10.23
N SER A 163 9.28 -13.81 -9.38
CA SER A 163 10.53 -13.66 -8.60
C SER A 163 11.73 -13.26 -9.49
N VAL A 164 11.61 -13.46 -10.81
CA VAL A 164 12.61 -13.11 -11.84
C VAL A 164 12.26 -11.85 -12.64
N LEU A 165 10.98 -11.51 -12.85
CA LEU A 165 10.57 -10.55 -13.90
C LEU A 165 10.36 -9.09 -13.46
N VAL A 166 10.25 -8.77 -12.16
CA VAL A 166 10.16 -7.35 -11.73
C VAL A 166 11.50 -6.61 -11.88
N LYS A 167 12.57 -7.30 -12.29
CA LYS A 167 13.83 -6.68 -12.68
C LYS A 167 13.83 -6.06 -14.08
N ASP A 168 12.91 -6.44 -14.97
CA ASP A 168 13.04 -6.14 -16.41
C ASP A 168 12.12 -5.01 -16.92
N THR A 169 11.32 -4.37 -16.05
CA THR A 169 10.46 -3.23 -16.45
C THR A 169 11.02 -1.86 -16.05
N SER A 170 12.23 -1.79 -15.49
CA SER A 170 12.97 -0.52 -15.34
C SER A 170 13.85 -0.26 -16.56
N HIS A 171 13.26 0.31 -17.62
CA HIS A 171 13.97 0.94 -18.72
C HIS A 171 13.63 2.43 -18.79
#